data_AF-A0A1Y6K7Z3-F1
#
_entry.id   AF-A0A1Y6K7Z3-F1
#
_cell.length_a   1.000
_cell.length_b   1.000
_cell.length_c   1.000
_cell.angle_alpha   90.00
_cell.angle_beta   90.00
_cell.angle_gamma   90.00
#
_symmetry.space_group_name_H-M   'P 1'
#
loop_
_entity.id
_entity.type
_entity.pdbx_description
1 polymer ?
#
loop_
_entity_poly.entity_id
_entity_poly.type
_entity_poly.pdbx_seq_one_letter_code
_entity_poly.pdbx_strand_id
1 'polypeptide(L)'
;MQATATANGSFRRLLRRFRRNRRASAALEFALVAPVFFALLFAILETALMFFAGQVLETITQDSARMILTGQAQQGSYSQSQFASYVCTQIPAALFDCNKIYIDVKSYSSFGSVSISNQIDNSGNFINNMTYSPGAAGDIVVVRVFYQWPIFVTGLGYNIANLSGSKRLLVGTAAFKNEPYS
;
A
#
# COMPACT_ATOMS: atom_id res chain seq x y z
N MET A 1 69.73 -20.06 39.66
CA MET A 1 68.46 -19.42 40.07
C MET A 1 67.94 -18.60 38.90
N GLN A 2 66.78 -18.94 38.33
CA GLN A 2 65.68 -18.00 38.03
C GLN A 2 64.51 -18.73 37.35
N ALA A 3 63.31 -18.31 37.72
CA ALA A 3 62.09 -19.10 37.72
C ALA A 3 61.27 -18.98 36.43
N THR A 4 60.65 -20.08 36.01
CA THR A 4 59.63 -20.16 34.96
C THR A 4 58.30 -19.55 35.47
N ALA A 5 57.89 -18.41 34.92
CA ALA A 5 56.62 -17.77 35.26
C ALA A 5 55.44 -18.42 34.52
N THR A 6 54.48 -18.93 35.30
CA THR A 6 53.25 -19.61 34.84
C THR A 6 52.24 -18.64 34.22
N ALA A 7 52.09 -18.65 32.88
CA ALA A 7 51.10 -17.86 32.14
C ALA A 7 49.63 -18.34 32.31
N ASN A 8 49.38 -19.47 32.99
CA ASN A 8 48.06 -20.10 33.11
C ASN A 8 47.07 -19.38 34.06
N GLY A 9 47.55 -18.48 34.92
CA GLY A 9 46.73 -17.79 35.93
C GLY A 9 45.89 -16.63 35.39
N SER A 10 46.36 -15.94 34.34
CA SER A 10 45.71 -14.73 33.80
C SER A 10 44.47 -15.05 32.96
N PHE A 11 44.55 -16.09 32.12
CA PHE A 11 43.47 -16.52 31.23
C PHE A 11 42.26 -17.07 32.00
N ARG A 12 42.50 -17.88 33.04
CA ARG A 12 41.45 -18.39 33.95
C ARG A 12 40.75 -17.25 34.71
N ARG A 13 41.47 -16.18 35.05
CA ARG A 13 40.93 -15.01 35.75
C ARG A 13 40.09 -14.13 34.81
N LEU A 14 40.51 -13.98 33.55
CA LEU A 14 39.74 -13.32 32.48
C LEU A 14 38.44 -14.05 32.15
N LEU A 15 38.48 -15.38 31.97
CA LEU A 15 37.28 -16.20 31.74
C LEU A 15 36.30 -16.15 32.92
N ARG A 16 36.80 -16.20 34.17
CA ARG A 16 35.96 -16.05 35.37
C ARG A 16 35.35 -14.65 35.49
N ARG A 17 36.05 -13.60 35.02
CA ARG A 17 35.54 -12.21 34.96
C ARG A 17 34.48 -12.04 33.87
N PHE A 18 34.67 -12.65 32.69
CA PHE A 18 33.67 -12.72 31.62
C PHE A 18 32.40 -13.45 32.07
N ARG A 19 32.53 -14.61 32.72
CA ARG A 19 31.40 -15.40 33.23
C ARG A 19 30.62 -14.68 34.35
N ARG A 20 31.24 -13.73 35.04
CA ARG A 20 30.59 -12.92 36.08
C ARG A 20 29.91 -11.66 35.53
N ASN A 21 30.07 -11.38 34.24
CA ASN A 21 29.60 -10.16 33.60
C ASN A 21 28.15 -10.36 33.11
N ARG A 22 27.19 -10.28 34.03
CA ARG A 22 25.74 -10.43 33.75
C ARG A 22 25.21 -9.50 32.64
N ARG A 23 25.87 -8.35 32.46
CA ARG A 23 25.57 -7.39 31.38
C ARG A 23 25.77 -7.96 29.98
N ALA A 24 26.72 -8.90 29.80
CA ALA A 24 26.94 -9.57 28.51
C ALA A 24 25.85 -10.60 28.19
N SER A 25 25.36 -11.32 29.21
CA SER A 25 24.19 -12.22 29.06
C SER A 25 22.94 -11.44 28.66
N ALA A 26 22.66 -10.34 29.36
CA ALA A 26 21.52 -9.47 29.05
C ALA A 26 21.61 -8.86 27.63
N ALA A 27 22.81 -8.50 27.17
CA ALA A 27 23.02 -8.02 25.80
C ALA A 27 22.76 -9.10 24.74
N LEU A 28 23.12 -10.36 25.00
CA LEU A 28 22.83 -11.49 24.12
C LEU A 28 21.34 -11.84 24.10
N GLU A 29 20.68 -11.81 25.24
CA GLU A 29 19.23 -12.01 25.34
C GLU A 29 18.47 -10.95 24.54
N PHE A 30 18.88 -9.67 24.65
CA PHE A 30 18.30 -8.60 23.83
C PHE A 30 18.60 -8.79 22.34
N ALA A 31 19.82 -9.18 21.97
CA ALA A 31 20.19 -9.40 20.57
C ALA A 31 19.40 -10.53 19.90
N LEU A 32 18.92 -11.52 20.68
CA LEU A 32 18.06 -12.60 20.17
C LEU A 32 16.60 -12.17 20.02
N VAL A 33 16.07 -11.34 20.93
CA VAL A 33 14.65 -10.94 20.92
C VAL A 33 14.39 -9.71 20.05
N ALA A 34 15.34 -8.77 20.00
CA ALA A 34 15.18 -7.50 19.29
C ALA A 34 14.85 -7.65 17.80
N PRO A 35 15.48 -8.56 17.02
CA PRO A 35 15.15 -8.71 15.60
C PRO A 35 13.69 -9.12 15.37
N VAL A 36 13.16 -10.03 16.20
CA VAL A 36 11.76 -10.48 16.09
C VAL A 36 10.80 -9.36 16.47
N PHE A 37 11.12 -8.62 17.53
CA PHE A 37 10.33 -7.46 17.96
C PHE A 37 10.27 -6.38 16.87
N PHE A 38 11.42 -5.99 16.30
CA PHE A 38 11.45 -4.96 15.25
C PHE A 38 10.82 -5.44 13.95
N ALA A 39 10.97 -6.72 13.58
CA ALA A 39 10.28 -7.29 12.43
C ALA A 39 8.76 -7.18 12.58
N LEU A 40 8.22 -7.54 13.74
CA LEU A 40 6.80 -7.42 14.03
C LEU A 40 6.33 -5.95 14.08
N LEU A 41 7.14 -5.06 14.69
CA LEU A 41 6.84 -3.63 14.73
C LEU A 41 6.76 -3.03 13.32
N PHE A 42 7.73 -3.30 12.45
CA PHE A 42 7.72 -2.81 11.08
C PHE A 42 6.59 -3.43 10.25
N ALA A 43 6.29 -4.72 10.45
CA ALA A 43 5.14 -5.36 9.81
C ALA A 43 3.83 -4.64 10.17
N ILE A 44 3.59 -4.34 11.46
CA ILE A 44 2.41 -3.59 11.92
C ILE A 44 2.37 -2.19 11.30
N LEU A 45 3.49 -1.46 11.31
CA LEU A 45 3.57 -0.11 10.73
C LEU A 45 3.29 -0.12 9.23
N GLU A 46 3.86 -1.08 8.49
CA GLU A 46 3.62 -1.28 7.06
C GLU A 46 2.14 -1.59 6.79
N THR A 47 1.53 -2.51 7.56
CA THR A 47 0.10 -2.81 7.41
C THR A 47 -0.76 -1.57 7.69
N ALA A 48 -0.44 -0.82 8.75
CA ALA A 48 -1.19 0.37 9.14
C ALA A 48 -1.12 1.46 8.06
N LEU A 49 0.07 1.74 7.51
CA LEU A 49 0.25 2.70 6.42
C LEU A 49 -0.48 2.27 5.14
N MET A 50 -0.42 0.98 4.79
CA MET A 50 -1.15 0.44 3.65
C MET A 50 -2.67 0.62 3.79
N PHE A 51 -3.24 0.31 4.97
CA PHE A 51 -4.67 0.52 5.22
C PHE A 51 -5.03 2.01 5.21
N PHE A 52 -4.21 2.85 5.83
CA PHE A 52 -4.40 4.29 5.82
C PHE A 52 -4.43 4.84 4.38
N ALA A 53 -3.45 4.46 3.56
CA ALA A 53 -3.43 4.81 2.14
C ALA A 53 -4.67 4.30 1.41
N GLY A 54 -5.10 3.06 1.66
CA GLY A 54 -6.35 2.52 1.11
C GLY A 54 -7.58 3.39 1.43
N GLN A 55 -7.72 3.82 2.69
CA GLN A 55 -8.84 4.68 3.12
C GLN A 55 -8.79 6.08 2.48
N VAL A 56 -7.60 6.67 2.38
CA VAL A 56 -7.40 7.96 1.70
C VAL A 56 -7.78 7.84 0.22
N LEU A 57 -7.33 6.77 -0.46
CA LEU A 57 -7.65 6.52 -1.86
C LEU A 57 -9.16 6.34 -2.09
N GLU A 58 -9.83 5.60 -1.21
CA GLU A 58 -11.29 5.42 -1.26
C GLU A 58 -12.01 6.75 -1.10
N THR A 59 -11.64 7.56 -0.10
CA THR A 59 -12.25 8.87 0.15
C THR A 59 -12.12 9.78 -1.07
N ILE A 60 -10.93 9.84 -1.66
CA ILE A 60 -10.67 10.68 -2.83
C ILE A 60 -11.42 10.17 -4.06
N THR A 61 -11.57 8.85 -4.19
CA THR A 61 -12.38 8.25 -5.26
C THR A 61 -13.84 8.67 -5.12
N GLN A 62 -14.40 8.61 -3.91
CA GLN A 62 -15.79 9.02 -3.64
C GLN A 62 -16.01 10.52 -3.89
N ASP A 63 -15.08 11.37 -3.44
CA ASP A 63 -15.18 12.82 -3.64
C ASP A 63 -15.03 13.17 -5.13
N SER A 64 -14.08 12.55 -5.83
CA SER A 64 -13.88 12.79 -7.26
C SER A 64 -15.04 12.26 -8.12
N ALA A 65 -15.64 11.14 -7.71
CA ALA A 65 -16.80 10.55 -8.36
C ALA A 65 -18.00 11.50 -8.41
N ARG A 66 -18.13 12.42 -7.43
CA ARG A 66 -19.22 13.41 -7.43
C ARG A 66 -19.23 14.28 -8.68
N MET A 67 -18.06 14.60 -9.25
CA MET A 67 -17.98 15.38 -10.48
C MET A 67 -18.66 14.67 -11.66
N ILE A 68 -18.59 13.33 -11.71
CA ILE A 68 -19.28 12.53 -12.72
C ILE A 68 -20.75 12.34 -12.34
N LEU A 69 -21.02 12.06 -11.06
CA LEU A 69 -22.38 11.89 -10.52
C LEU A 69 -23.30 13.07 -10.87
N THR A 70 -22.83 14.30 -10.67
CA THR A 70 -23.62 15.51 -10.90
C THR A 70 -23.55 16.01 -12.36
N GLY A 71 -22.93 15.27 -13.27
CA GLY A 71 -22.84 15.66 -14.68
C GLY A 71 -21.78 16.71 -15.03
N GLN A 72 -20.98 17.20 -14.08
CA GLN A 72 -20.00 18.27 -14.33
C GLN A 72 -18.91 17.83 -15.31
N ALA A 73 -18.42 16.59 -15.18
CA ALA A 73 -17.43 16.04 -16.10
C ALA A 73 -17.99 15.92 -17.53
N GLN A 74 -19.27 15.55 -17.66
CA GLN A 74 -19.96 15.36 -18.93
C GLN A 74 -20.26 16.69 -19.61
N GLN A 75 -20.84 17.65 -18.88
CA GLN A 75 -21.13 19.00 -19.40
C GLN A 75 -19.86 19.74 -19.81
N GLY A 76 -18.77 19.57 -19.04
CA GLY A 76 -17.46 20.11 -19.36
C GLY A 76 -16.68 19.34 -20.42
N SER A 77 -17.21 18.22 -20.94
CA SER A 77 -16.53 17.33 -21.89
C SER A 77 -15.12 16.91 -21.44
N TYR A 78 -14.96 16.60 -20.15
CA TYR A 78 -13.68 16.20 -19.57
C TYR A 78 -13.19 14.91 -20.22
N SER A 79 -11.95 14.92 -20.71
CA SER A 79 -11.24 13.72 -21.10
C SER A 79 -10.76 12.93 -19.87
N GLN A 80 -10.35 11.68 -20.09
CA GLN A 80 -9.75 10.85 -19.03
C GLN A 80 -8.54 11.53 -18.38
N SER A 81 -7.69 12.22 -19.16
CA SER A 81 -6.50 12.89 -18.63
C SER A 81 -6.85 14.14 -17.80
N GLN A 82 -7.90 14.87 -18.20
CA GLN A 82 -8.39 16.01 -17.43
C GLN A 82 -9.03 15.56 -16.13
N PHE A 83 -9.81 14.48 -16.16
CA PHE A 83 -10.36 13.88 -14.95
C PHE A 83 -9.24 13.36 -14.04
N ALA A 84 -8.24 12.66 -14.58
CA ALA A 84 -7.08 12.21 -13.80
C ALA A 84 -6.30 13.37 -13.17
N SER A 85 -6.12 14.47 -13.89
CA SER A 85 -5.50 15.68 -13.33
C SER A 85 -6.31 16.24 -12.17
N TYR A 86 -7.64 16.29 -12.29
CA TYR A 86 -8.53 16.71 -11.20
C TYR A 86 -8.40 15.78 -9.99
N VAL A 87 -8.49 14.46 -10.17
CA VAL A 87 -8.29 13.49 -9.09
C VAL A 87 -6.95 13.72 -8.40
N CYS A 88 -5.87 13.95 -9.16
CA CYS A 88 -4.55 14.20 -8.60
C CYS A 88 -4.45 15.51 -7.80
N THR A 89 -5.29 16.52 -8.05
CA THR A 89 -5.35 17.72 -7.19
C THR A 89 -5.90 17.43 -5.79
N GLN A 90 -6.71 16.36 -5.64
CA GLN A 90 -7.29 15.94 -4.38
C GLN A 90 -6.35 15.00 -3.60
N ILE A 91 -5.30 14.51 -4.25
CA ILE A 91 -4.41 13.49 -3.70
C ILE A 91 -3.27 14.11 -2.92
N PRO A 92 -3.05 13.68 -1.65
CA PRO A 92 -1.87 14.09 -0.91
C PRO A 92 -0.59 13.58 -1.59
N ALA A 93 0.17 14.49 -2.20
CA ALA A 93 1.43 14.18 -2.89
C ALA A 93 2.49 13.56 -1.96
N ALA A 94 2.34 13.72 -0.65
CA ALA A 94 3.20 13.08 0.35
C ALA A 94 3.00 11.55 0.42
N LEU A 95 1.82 11.05 0.03
CA LEU A 95 1.44 9.64 0.17
C LEU A 95 1.39 8.90 -1.16
N PHE A 96 1.05 9.60 -2.25
CA PHE A 96 0.88 9.00 -3.57
C PHE A 96 1.62 9.76 -4.66
N ASP A 97 2.12 9.00 -5.63
CA ASP A 97 2.62 9.51 -6.91
C ASP A 97 1.49 9.47 -7.94
N CYS A 98 0.98 10.63 -8.34
CA CYS A 98 -0.09 10.75 -9.33
C CYS A 98 0.19 9.99 -10.63
N ASN A 99 1.45 9.86 -11.05
CA ASN A 99 1.81 9.15 -12.28
C ASN A 99 1.57 7.64 -12.20
N LYS A 100 1.37 7.10 -11.00
CA LYS A 100 1.12 5.67 -10.73
C LYS A 100 -0.35 5.39 -10.42
N ILE A 101 -1.22 6.35 -10.71
CA ILE A 101 -2.66 6.24 -10.53
C ILE A 101 -3.31 5.90 -11.86
N TYR A 102 -4.18 4.90 -11.83
CA TYR A 102 -4.94 4.45 -12.97
C TYR A 102 -6.43 4.59 -12.67
N ILE A 103 -7.18 5.20 -13.57
CA ILE A 103 -8.59 5.51 -13.36
C ILE A 103 -9.42 4.84 -14.44
N ASP A 104 -10.34 3.98 -14.02
CA ASP A 104 -11.32 3.31 -14.86
C ASP A 104 -12.71 3.85 -14.54
N VAL A 105 -13.39 4.41 -15.52
CA VAL A 105 -14.77 4.89 -15.43
C VAL A 105 -15.59 4.13 -16.46
N LYS A 106 -16.59 3.37 -16.00
CA LYS A 106 -17.47 2.59 -16.87
C LYS A 106 -18.92 2.89 -16.57
N SER A 107 -19.70 3.10 -17.62
CA SER A 107 -21.15 3.24 -17.54
C SER A 107 -21.86 1.92 -17.89
N TYR A 108 -23.04 1.74 -17.31
CA TYR A 108 -23.88 0.56 -17.39
C TYR A 108 -25.34 1.00 -17.45
N SER A 109 -26.18 0.21 -18.13
CA SER A 109 -27.62 0.49 -18.26
C SER A 109 -28.43 0.05 -17.04
N SER A 110 -27.90 -0.87 -16.21
CA SER A 110 -28.56 -1.36 -14.99
C SER A 110 -27.53 -1.88 -13.98
N PHE A 111 -27.89 -1.88 -12.68
CA PHE A 111 -27.01 -2.40 -11.63
C PHE A 111 -26.71 -3.89 -11.81
N GLY A 112 -27.66 -4.66 -12.39
CA GLY A 112 -27.48 -6.08 -12.69
C GLY A 112 -26.50 -6.36 -13.84
N SER A 113 -26.17 -5.35 -14.66
CA SER A 113 -25.20 -5.48 -15.76
C SER A 113 -23.77 -5.09 -15.38
N VAL A 114 -23.56 -4.64 -14.14
CA VAL A 114 -22.25 -4.21 -13.66
C VAL A 114 -21.30 -5.41 -13.59
N SER A 115 -20.18 -5.32 -14.29
CA SER A 115 -19.13 -6.34 -14.30
C SER A 115 -17.83 -5.77 -13.77
N ILE A 116 -17.44 -6.17 -12.55
CA ILE A 116 -16.18 -5.77 -11.93
C ILE A 116 -15.14 -6.86 -12.18
N SER A 117 -14.27 -6.66 -13.17
CA SER A 117 -13.17 -7.58 -13.42
C SER A 117 -11.99 -7.34 -12.48
N ASN A 118 -11.33 -8.42 -12.06
CA ASN A 118 -10.04 -8.34 -11.37
C ASN A 118 -9.01 -7.65 -12.28
N GLN A 119 -8.18 -6.78 -11.69
CA GLN A 119 -7.11 -6.06 -12.40
C GLN A 119 -5.73 -6.68 -12.13
N ILE A 120 -5.73 -7.90 -11.60
CA ILE A 120 -4.53 -8.71 -11.37
C ILE A 120 -4.71 -9.98 -12.21
N ASP A 121 -3.74 -10.25 -13.08
CA ASP A 121 -3.72 -11.49 -13.86
C ASP A 121 -3.25 -12.69 -13.02
N ASN A 122 -3.33 -13.91 -13.58
CA ASN A 122 -2.88 -15.12 -12.89
C ASN A 122 -1.37 -15.14 -12.60
N SER A 123 -0.59 -14.27 -13.22
CA SER A 123 0.85 -14.11 -13.00
C SER A 123 1.16 -13.04 -11.93
N GLY A 124 0.14 -12.41 -11.34
CA GLY A 124 0.31 -11.34 -10.38
C GLY A 124 0.69 -9.99 -11.01
N ASN A 125 0.44 -9.76 -12.29
CA ASN A 125 0.70 -8.47 -12.92
C ASN A 125 -0.56 -7.60 -12.96
N PHE A 126 -0.36 -6.29 -12.91
CA PHE A 126 -1.44 -5.33 -13.05
C PHE A 126 -1.90 -5.25 -14.52
N ILE A 127 -3.21 -5.43 -14.73
CA ILE A 127 -3.85 -5.28 -16.04
C ILE A 127 -4.25 -3.82 -16.21
N ASN A 128 -3.61 -3.12 -17.14
CA ASN A 128 -3.94 -1.73 -17.44
C ASN A 128 -4.88 -1.63 -18.66
N ASN A 129 -6.18 -1.89 -18.46
CA ASN A 129 -7.22 -1.76 -19.48
C ASN A 129 -8.27 -0.70 -19.12
N MET A 130 -7.79 0.42 -18.56
CA MET A 130 -8.64 1.49 -18.07
C MET A 130 -9.43 2.14 -19.21
N THR A 131 -10.71 2.39 -18.97
CA THR A 131 -11.60 3.07 -19.90
C THR A 131 -12.17 4.32 -19.25
N TYR A 132 -12.67 5.25 -20.05
CA TYR A 132 -13.33 6.44 -19.55
C TYR A 132 -14.65 6.67 -20.26
N SER A 133 -15.72 6.20 -19.63
CA SER A 133 -17.10 6.35 -20.05
C SER A 133 -17.93 6.86 -18.87
N PRO A 134 -18.01 8.19 -18.67
CA PRO A 134 -18.77 8.78 -17.56
C PRO A 134 -20.30 8.64 -17.72
N GLY A 135 -20.78 8.09 -18.84
CA GLY A 135 -22.21 7.86 -19.10
C GLY A 135 -23.01 9.16 -19.29
N ALA A 136 -24.32 9.00 -19.46
CA ALA A 136 -25.30 10.08 -19.55
C ALA A 136 -26.08 10.25 -18.23
N ALA A 137 -27.00 11.22 -18.21
CA ALA A 137 -27.90 11.44 -17.09
C ALA A 137 -28.74 10.18 -16.83
N GLY A 138 -28.78 9.71 -15.58
CA GLY A 138 -29.49 8.50 -15.20
C GLY A 138 -28.77 7.17 -15.50
N ASP A 139 -27.60 7.17 -16.14
CA ASP A 139 -26.80 5.95 -16.29
C ASP A 139 -26.16 5.54 -14.96
N ILE A 140 -25.87 4.25 -14.82
CA ILE A 140 -25.10 3.74 -13.68
C ILE A 140 -23.64 3.78 -14.04
N VAL A 141 -22.83 4.37 -13.18
CA VAL A 141 -21.40 4.55 -13.41
C VAL A 141 -20.63 3.92 -12.27
N VAL A 142 -19.55 3.23 -12.62
CA VAL A 142 -18.57 2.71 -11.67
C VAL A 142 -17.24 3.36 -11.97
N VAL A 143 -16.75 4.13 -11.00
CA VAL A 143 -15.43 4.76 -10.99
C VAL A 143 -14.53 3.93 -10.10
N ARG A 144 -13.39 3.50 -10.64
CA ARG A 144 -12.35 2.77 -9.91
C ARG A 144 -11.03 3.50 -10.06
N VAL A 145 -10.33 3.70 -8.95
CA VAL A 145 -9.00 4.29 -8.93
C VAL A 145 -8.05 3.24 -8.38
N PHE A 146 -7.00 2.92 -9.13
CA PHE A 146 -6.01 1.92 -8.78
C PHE A 146 -4.66 2.56 -8.51
N TYR A 147 -3.97 2.04 -7.49
CA TYR A 147 -2.60 2.44 -7.16
C TYR A 147 -1.76 1.23 -6.77
N GLN A 148 -0.55 1.12 -7.33
CA GLN A 148 0.38 0.04 -7.00
C GLN A 148 1.25 0.45 -5.80
N TRP A 149 0.82 0.09 -4.60
CA TRP A 149 1.52 0.42 -3.35
C TRP A 149 2.77 -0.44 -3.16
N PRO A 150 3.97 0.15 -3.03
CA PRO A 150 5.19 -0.61 -2.74
C PRO A 150 5.16 -1.11 -1.29
N ILE A 151 5.55 -2.37 -1.08
CA ILE A 151 5.69 -2.97 0.24
C ILE A 151 7.17 -3.16 0.53
N PHE A 152 7.65 -2.62 1.64
CA PHE A 152 9.07 -2.68 1.99
C PHE A 152 9.37 -3.87 2.89
N VAL A 153 8.50 -4.12 3.88
CA VAL A 153 8.63 -5.27 4.79
C VAL A 153 8.15 -6.53 4.08
N THR A 154 8.97 -7.06 3.17
CA THR A 154 8.77 -8.38 2.54
C THR A 154 9.87 -9.33 3.01
N GLY A 155 9.57 -10.17 4.00
CA GLY A 155 10.57 -11.03 4.63
C GLY A 155 10.05 -11.75 5.87
N LEU A 156 10.81 -12.73 6.37
CA LEU A 156 10.53 -13.46 7.62
C LEU A 156 9.10 -14.08 7.69
N GLY A 157 8.50 -14.40 6.54
CA GLY A 157 7.16 -14.97 6.46
C GLY A 157 6.01 -13.96 6.39
N TYR A 158 6.28 -12.65 6.43
CA TYR A 158 5.28 -11.60 6.20
C TYR A 158 5.37 -11.09 4.75
N ASN A 159 4.34 -11.39 3.96
CA ASN A 159 4.17 -10.89 2.60
C ASN A 159 2.69 -10.65 2.30
N ILE A 160 2.34 -9.38 2.10
CA ILE A 160 0.98 -8.91 1.80
C ILE A 160 0.83 -8.41 0.35
N ALA A 161 1.85 -8.65 -0.48
CA ALA A 161 1.84 -8.32 -1.90
C ALA A 161 0.87 -9.22 -2.66
N ASN A 162 0.13 -8.63 -3.59
CA ASN A 162 -0.69 -9.34 -4.57
C ASN A 162 -0.27 -9.03 -6.00
N LEU A 163 0.76 -8.19 -6.17
CA LEU A 163 1.40 -7.89 -7.43
C LEU A 163 2.85 -8.35 -7.43
N SER A 164 3.37 -8.63 -8.62
CA SER A 164 4.78 -8.87 -8.86
C SER A 164 5.64 -7.67 -8.42
N GLY A 165 6.83 -7.96 -7.89
CA GLY A 165 7.77 -6.93 -7.43
C GLY A 165 7.46 -6.32 -6.06
N SER A 166 6.93 -7.09 -5.12
CA SER A 166 6.64 -6.65 -3.74
C SER A 166 5.68 -5.46 -3.67
N LYS A 167 4.59 -5.52 -4.44
CA LYS A 167 3.57 -4.47 -4.48
C LYS A 167 2.20 -5.01 -4.10
N ARG A 168 1.36 -4.11 -3.61
CA ARG A 168 -0.06 -4.37 -3.39
C ARG A 168 -0.89 -3.40 -4.20
N LEU A 169 -1.84 -3.92 -4.95
CA LEU A 169 -2.84 -3.11 -5.62
C LEU A 169 -3.84 -2.58 -4.59
N LEU A 170 -3.85 -1.25 -4.41
CA LEU A 170 -4.91 -0.52 -3.73
C LEU A 170 -5.96 -0.14 -4.76
N VAL A 171 -7.23 -0.20 -4.36
CA VAL A 171 -8.36 0.19 -5.19
C VAL A 171 -9.33 1.02 -4.35
N GLY A 172 -9.72 2.18 -4.89
CA GLY A 172 -10.90 2.91 -4.46
C GLY A 172 -12.03 2.67 -5.45
N THR A 173 -13.27 2.46 -5.00
CA THR A 173 -14.41 2.19 -5.90
C THR A 173 -15.68 2.95 -5.51
N ALA A 174 -16.16 3.79 -6.42
CA ALA A 174 -17.46 4.45 -6.30
C ALA A 174 -18.41 3.94 -7.39
N ALA A 175 -19.57 3.42 -6.98
CA ALA A 175 -20.63 3.00 -7.88
C ALA A 175 -21.90 3.79 -7.58
N PHE A 176 -22.47 4.44 -8.58
CA PHE A 176 -23.58 5.36 -8.41
C PHE A 176 -24.41 5.47 -9.69
N LYS A 177 -25.58 6.11 -9.59
CA LYS A 177 -26.40 6.48 -10.74
C LYS A 177 -26.27 7.99 -10.95
N ASN A 178 -25.87 8.40 -12.15
CA ASN A 178 -25.77 9.82 -12.50
C ASN A 178 -27.10 10.53 -12.23
N GLU A 179 -27.00 11.73 -11.69
CA GLU A 179 -28.15 12.59 -11.43
C GLU A 179 -28.85 12.94 -12.76
N PRO A 180 -30.15 13.24 -12.74
CA PRO A 180 -30.83 13.85 -13.87
C PRO A 180 -30.34 15.30 -14.00
N TYR A 181 -29.19 15.49 -14.65
CA TYR A 181 -28.68 16.81 -15.00
C TYR A 181 -29.26 17.22 -16.36
N SER A 182 -30.11 18.24 -16.37
CA SER A 182 -30.71 18.86 -17.56
C SER A 182 -30.27 20.31 -17.69
#